data_AF-A0A650CFH8-F1
#
_entry.id   AF-A0A650CFH8-F1
#
_cell.length_a   1.000
_cell.length_b   1.000
_cell.length_c   1.000
_cell.angle_alpha   90.00
_cell.angle_beta   90.00
_cell.angle_gamma   90.00
#
_symmetry.space_group_name_H-M   'P 1'
#
loop_
_entity.id
_entity.type
_entity.pdbx_description
1 polymer ?
#
loop_
_entity_poly.entity_id
_entity_poly.type
_entity_poly.pdbx_seq_one_letter_code
_entity_poly.pdbx_strand_id
1 'polypeptide(L)'
;MNNIVRKYLIISCIAFLLSIPPSFLSPLKLKVRFLGYVDIIVIFALNSIVYLLIYILVEHIKVESVALLVSFVALFSEFYIAWSAIFDNLMMGYFTIFLAFMEFYIMFRFSKELIKGFIALFILAIIEVIVYDIFYILI
;
A
#
# COMPACT_ATOMS: atom_id res chain seq x y z
N MET A 1 2.08 18.96 -11.95
CA MET A 1 1.85 17.64 -11.32
C MET A 1 2.00 16.58 -12.41
N ASN A 2 2.86 15.58 -12.22
CA ASN A 2 3.16 14.57 -13.26
C ASN A 2 1.85 13.86 -13.68
N ASN A 3 1.57 13.74 -14.99
CA ASN A 3 0.29 13.22 -15.51
C ASN A 3 -0.02 11.82 -14.91
N ILE A 4 1.02 11.00 -14.72
CA ILE A 4 0.93 9.68 -14.11
C ILE A 4 0.46 9.69 -12.65
N VAL A 5 0.91 10.66 -11.83
CA VAL A 5 0.52 10.75 -10.41
C VAL A 5 -0.97 11.10 -10.30
N ARG A 6 -1.49 11.93 -11.20
CA ARG A 6 -2.93 12.22 -11.24
C ARG A 6 -3.74 10.98 -11.63
N LYS A 7 -3.31 10.23 -12.65
CA LYS A 7 -3.95 8.97 -13.06
C LYS A 7 -3.94 7.95 -11.93
N TYR A 8 -2.81 7.83 -11.23
CA TYR A 8 -2.67 7.00 -10.03
C TYR A 8 -3.73 7.35 -8.98
N LEU A 9 -3.84 8.62 -8.57
CA LEU A 9 -4.81 9.02 -7.54
C LEU A 9 -6.25 8.64 -7.91
N ILE A 10 -6.62 8.80 -9.18
CA ILE A 10 -7.95 8.39 -9.67
C ILE A 10 -8.13 6.87 -9.52
N ILE A 11 -7.14 6.10 -9.96
CA ILE A 11 -7.17 4.64 -9.90
C ILE A 11 -7.21 4.14 -8.45
N SER A 12 -6.47 4.77 -7.53
CA SER A 12 -6.52 4.45 -6.10
C SER A 12 -7.90 4.70 -5.51
N CYS A 13 -8.54 5.83 -5.85
CA CYS A 13 -9.91 6.10 -5.40
C CYS A 13 -10.90 5.06 -5.94
N ILE A 14 -10.75 4.62 -7.20
CA ILE A 14 -11.59 3.58 -7.78
C ILE A 14 -11.36 2.24 -7.08
N ALA A 15 -10.10 1.84 -6.86
CA ALA A 15 -9.76 0.61 -6.14
C ALA A 15 -10.36 0.63 -4.72
N PHE A 16 -10.24 1.75 -4.03
CA PHE A 16 -10.81 1.95 -2.69
C PHE A 16 -12.32 1.74 -2.68
N LEU A 17 -13.06 2.41 -3.58
CA LEU A 17 -14.52 2.28 -3.65
C LEU A 17 -14.96 0.86 -4.03
N LEU A 18 -14.28 0.23 -4.99
CA LEU A 18 -14.63 -1.13 -5.45
C LEU A 18 -14.29 -2.22 -4.43
N SER A 19 -13.39 -1.96 -3.49
CA SER A 19 -13.01 -2.92 -2.45
C SER A 19 -14.02 -3.01 -1.30
N ILE A 20 -14.92 -2.03 -1.14
CA ILE A 20 -15.91 -2.00 -0.05
C ILE A 20 -16.94 -3.14 -0.17
N PRO A 21 -17.62 -3.35 -1.33
CA PRO A 21 -18.64 -4.40 -1.45
C PRO A 21 -18.16 -5.81 -1.10
N PRO A 22 -17.01 -6.32 -1.60
CA PRO A 22 -16.57 -7.66 -1.25
C PRO A 22 -16.23 -7.80 0.24
N SER A 23 -15.67 -6.77 0.87
CA SER A 23 -15.38 -6.79 2.31
C SER A 23 -16.64 -6.87 3.17
N PHE A 24 -17.76 -6.31 2.72
CA PHE A 24 -19.04 -6.44 3.41
C PHE A 24 -19.68 -7.82 3.20
N LEU A 25 -19.58 -8.37 1.99
CA LEU A 25 -20.21 -9.66 1.63
C LEU A 25 -19.46 -10.86 2.20
N SER A 26 -18.14 -10.78 2.31
CA SER A 26 -17.28 -11.87 2.77
C SER A 26 -16.04 -11.30 3.48
N PRO A 27 -16.20 -10.69 4.67
CA PRO A 27 -15.07 -10.13 5.40
C PRO A 27 -14.02 -11.21 5.71
N LEU A 28 -12.76 -10.89 5.45
CA LEU A 28 -11.65 -11.72 5.91
C LEU A 28 -11.56 -11.63 7.44
N LYS A 29 -11.60 -12.77 8.12
CA LYS A 29 -11.29 -12.85 9.55
C LYS A 29 -9.79 -12.66 9.75
N LEU A 30 -9.39 -11.50 10.24
CA LEU A 30 -7.99 -11.18 10.45
C LEU A 30 -7.58 -11.45 11.89
N LYS A 31 -6.40 -12.06 12.08
CA LYS A 31 -5.78 -12.21 13.39
C LYS A 31 -4.75 -11.11 13.57
N VAL A 32 -4.94 -10.26 14.57
CA VAL A 32 -3.95 -9.26 14.96
C VAL A 32 -2.74 -9.99 15.55
N ARG A 33 -1.54 -9.59 15.12
CA ARG A 33 -0.27 -10.06 15.67
C ARG A 33 0.67 -8.88 15.88
N PHE A 34 1.53 -8.99 16.89
CA PHE A 34 2.68 -8.12 17.06
C PHE A 34 3.62 -8.24 15.86
N LEU A 35 4.19 -7.12 15.39
CA LEU A 35 5.16 -7.09 14.30
C LEU A 35 6.56 -6.87 14.89
N GLY A 36 7.44 -7.85 14.73
CA GLY A 36 8.81 -7.72 15.21
C GLY A 36 9.64 -6.79 14.32
N TYR A 37 10.80 -6.36 14.81
CA TYR A 37 11.74 -5.55 14.01
C TYR A 37 12.19 -6.23 12.70
N VAL A 38 12.13 -7.57 12.63
CA VAL A 38 12.43 -8.33 11.41
C VAL A 38 11.37 -8.07 10.33
N ASP A 39 10.12 -7.80 10.72
CA ASP A 39 9.03 -7.53 9.78
C ASP A 39 9.25 -6.21 9.01
N ILE A 40 10.00 -5.25 9.56
CA ILE A 40 10.39 -4.02 8.84
C ILE A 40 11.14 -4.38 7.54
N ILE A 41 12.08 -5.33 7.62
CA ILE A 41 12.88 -5.75 6.46
C ILE A 41 11.99 -6.47 5.44
N VAL A 42 11.07 -7.30 5.91
CA VAL A 42 10.16 -8.06 5.05
C VAL A 42 9.21 -7.13 4.30
N ILE A 43 8.55 -6.22 5.02
CA ILE A 43 7.66 -5.20 4.47
C ILE A 43 8.41 -4.33 3.44
N PHE A 44 9.59 -3.83 3.84
CA PHE A 44 10.41 -3.01 2.95
C PHE A 44 10.80 -3.77 1.68
N ALA A 45 11.18 -5.04 1.80
CA ALA A 45 11.56 -5.87 0.65
C ALA A 45 10.38 -6.09 -0.31
N LEU A 46 9.19 -6.42 0.22
CA LEU A 46 7.98 -6.63 -0.58
C LEU A 46 7.58 -5.35 -1.34
N ASN A 47 7.52 -4.22 -0.63
CA ASN A 47 7.23 -2.92 -1.24
C ASN A 47 8.30 -2.50 -2.26
N SER A 48 9.56 -2.83 -2.00
CA SER A 48 10.67 -2.56 -2.92
C SER A 48 10.57 -3.35 -4.23
N ILE A 49 10.07 -4.59 -4.19
CA ILE A 49 9.85 -5.40 -5.41
C ILE A 49 8.78 -4.74 -6.29
N VAL A 50 7.65 -4.33 -5.68
CA VAL A 50 6.57 -3.64 -6.40
C VAL A 50 7.05 -2.31 -6.95
N TYR A 51 7.79 -1.54 -6.16
CA TYR A 51 8.35 -0.27 -6.60
C TYR A 51 9.34 -0.43 -7.76
N LEU A 52 10.23 -1.42 -7.71
CA LEU A 52 11.17 -1.69 -8.78
C LEU A 52 10.43 -2.04 -10.08
N LEU A 53 9.36 -2.84 -9.99
CA LEU A 53 8.51 -3.16 -11.13
C LEU A 53 7.87 -1.89 -11.73
N ILE A 54 7.30 -1.02 -10.88
CA ILE A 54 6.73 0.27 -11.32
C ILE A 54 7.80 1.15 -11.96
N TYR A 55 8.98 1.26 -11.33
CA TYR A 55 10.11 2.04 -11.84
C TYR A 55 10.53 1.55 -13.24
N ILE A 56 10.70 0.24 -13.43
CA ILE A 56 11.05 -0.35 -14.73
C ILE A 56 9.96 -0.05 -15.77
N LEU A 57 8.70 -0.29 -15.43
CA LEU A 57 7.57 -0.08 -16.36
C LEU A 57 7.42 1.38 -16.77
N VAL A 58 7.61 2.32 -15.84
CA VAL A 58 7.41 3.75 -16.08
C VAL A 58 8.63 4.39 -16.75
N GLU A 59 9.84 4.17 -16.23
CA GLU A 59 11.03 4.89 -16.69
C GLU A 59 11.74 4.19 -17.85
N HIS A 60 11.83 2.85 -17.83
CA HIS A 60 12.58 2.10 -18.83
C HIS A 60 11.71 1.61 -20.00
N ILE A 61 10.57 0.99 -19.72
CA ILE A 61 9.68 0.42 -20.75
C ILE A 61 8.67 1.47 -21.26
N LYS A 62 8.36 2.49 -20.44
CA LYS A 62 7.40 3.58 -20.74
C LYS A 62 5.96 3.10 -20.96
N VAL A 63 5.56 2.04 -20.27
CA VAL A 63 4.20 1.46 -20.31
C VAL A 63 3.46 1.80 -19.03
N GLU A 64 3.08 3.08 -18.90
CA GLU A 64 2.41 3.61 -17.70
C GLU A 64 1.11 2.88 -17.37
N SER A 65 0.35 2.45 -18.39
CA SER A 65 -0.94 1.78 -18.21
C SER A 65 -0.81 0.43 -17.48
N VAL A 66 0.25 -0.32 -17.76
CA VAL A 66 0.52 -1.61 -17.08
C VAL A 66 0.95 -1.37 -15.64
N ALA A 67 1.80 -0.36 -15.39
CA ALA A 67 2.17 0.02 -14.02
C ALA A 67 0.93 0.40 -13.19
N LEU A 68 0.04 1.21 -13.77
CA LEU A 68 -1.21 1.61 -13.14
C LEU A 68 -2.17 0.43 -12.90
N LEU A 69 -2.22 -0.55 -13.82
CA LEU A 69 -3.02 -1.76 -13.64
C LEU A 69 -2.48 -2.64 -12.50
N VAL A 70 -1.16 -2.84 -12.44
CA VAL A 70 -0.51 -3.58 -11.34
C VAL A 70 -0.81 -2.91 -10.00
N SER A 71 -0.70 -1.58 -9.95
CA SER A 71 -1.03 -0.82 -8.73
C SER A 71 -2.51 -0.91 -8.38
N PHE A 72 -3.42 -0.90 -9.35
CA PHE A 72 -4.84 -1.08 -9.10
C PHE A 72 -5.11 -2.41 -8.39
N VAL A 73 -4.55 -3.51 -8.90
CA VAL A 73 -4.76 -4.85 -8.33
C VAL A 73 -4.20 -4.92 -6.91
N ALA A 74 -2.98 -4.42 -6.70
CA ALA A 74 -2.35 -4.41 -5.38
C ALA A 74 -3.12 -3.55 -4.37
N LEU A 75 -3.53 -2.34 -4.76
CA LEU A 75 -4.35 -1.48 -3.91
C LEU A 75 -5.71 -2.08 -3.61
N PHE A 76 -6.35 -2.71 -4.59
CA PHE A 76 -7.63 -3.37 -4.38
C PHE A 76 -7.53 -4.45 -3.31
N SER A 77 -6.47 -5.27 -3.33
CA SER A 77 -6.24 -6.27 -2.28
C SER A 77 -5.97 -5.65 -0.92
N GLU A 78 -5.13 -4.61 -0.84
CA GLU A 78 -4.80 -3.93 0.41
C GLU A 78 -6.04 -3.28 1.03
N PHE A 79 -6.83 -2.57 0.21
CA PHE A 79 -8.07 -1.96 0.70
C PHE A 79 -9.11 -3.00 1.09
N TYR A 80 -9.22 -4.12 0.37
CA TYR A 80 -10.11 -5.21 0.74
C TYR A 80 -9.76 -5.81 2.11
N ILE A 81 -8.47 -6.02 2.39
CA ILE A 81 -7.97 -6.48 3.69
C ILE A 81 -8.27 -5.42 4.76
N ALA A 82 -7.97 -4.16 4.48
CA ALA A 82 -8.16 -3.07 5.41
C ALA A 82 -9.63 -2.83 5.78
N TRP A 83 -10.54 -2.89 4.80
CA TRP A 83 -11.98 -2.84 5.04
C TRP A 83 -12.47 -4.04 5.85
N SER A 84 -11.94 -5.24 5.58
CA SER A 84 -12.25 -6.42 6.40
C SER A 84 -11.85 -6.20 7.86
N ALA A 85 -10.68 -5.62 8.11
CA ALA A 85 -10.22 -5.25 9.46
C ALA A 85 -11.16 -4.23 10.12
N ILE A 86 -11.62 -3.21 9.37
CA ILE A 86 -12.57 -2.21 9.87
C ILE A 86 -13.90 -2.86 10.26
N PHE A 87 -14.41 -3.81 9.47
CA PHE A 87 -15.63 -4.54 9.78
C PHE A 87 -15.50 -5.45 11.01
N ASP A 88 -14.28 -5.95 11.29
CA ASP A 88 -13.94 -6.64 12.53
C ASP A 88 -13.64 -5.65 13.70
N ASN A 89 -13.98 -4.36 13.56
CA ASN A 89 -13.74 -3.27 14.51
C ASN A 89 -12.25 -3.04 14.87
N LEU A 90 -11.33 -3.44 14.00
CA LEU A 90 -9.90 -3.21 14.19
C LEU A 90 -9.51 -1.84 13.64
N MET A 91 -9.14 -0.92 14.53
CA MET A 91 -8.69 0.44 14.19
C MET A 91 -7.50 0.46 13.21
N MET A 92 -6.71 -0.61 13.22
CA MET A 92 -5.56 -0.79 12.33
C MET A 92 -5.94 -0.70 10.83
N GLY A 93 -7.17 -1.07 10.44
CA GLY A 93 -7.59 -1.02 9.05
C GLY A 93 -7.63 0.39 8.45
N TYR A 94 -7.98 1.41 9.25
CA TYR A 94 -7.90 2.81 8.78
C TYR A 94 -6.47 3.23 8.48
N PHE A 95 -5.52 2.78 9.31
CA PHE A 95 -4.10 3.04 9.09
C PHE A 95 -3.57 2.29 7.86
N THR A 96 -3.97 1.03 7.65
CA THR A 96 -3.62 0.26 6.44
C THR A 96 -4.08 0.97 5.16
N ILE A 97 -5.30 1.52 5.11
CA ILE A 97 -5.77 2.32 3.97
C ILE A 97 -4.84 3.51 3.71
N PHE A 98 -4.55 4.28 4.77
CA PHE A 98 -3.68 5.45 4.65
C PHE A 98 -2.28 5.07 4.15
N LEU A 99 -1.71 3.99 4.70
CA LEU A 99 -0.39 3.50 4.33
C LEU A 99 -0.34 3.07 2.86
N ALA A 100 -1.31 2.28 2.40
CA ALA A 100 -1.38 1.84 1.00
C ALA A 100 -1.46 3.04 0.03
N PHE A 101 -2.19 4.10 0.38
CA PHE A 101 -2.20 5.34 -0.41
C PHE A 101 -0.81 6.00 -0.46
N MET A 102 -0.11 6.06 0.66
CA MET A 102 1.19 6.74 0.79
C MET A 102 2.32 5.97 0.07
N GLU A 103 2.36 4.65 0.21
CA GLU A 103 3.35 3.79 -0.41
C GLU A 103 3.29 3.90 -1.93
N PHE A 104 2.11 3.67 -2.52
CA PHE A 104 1.97 3.76 -3.97
C PHE A 104 2.12 5.20 -4.47
N TYR A 105 1.72 6.22 -3.69
CA TYR A 105 1.99 7.60 -4.04
C TYR A 105 3.50 7.87 -4.15
N ILE A 106 4.28 7.38 -3.19
CA ILE A 106 5.75 7.47 -3.20
C ILE A 106 6.31 6.75 -4.43
N MET A 107 5.82 5.54 -4.72
CA MET A 107 6.25 4.74 -5.88
C MET A 107 6.06 5.49 -7.21
N PHE A 108 4.90 6.13 -7.42
CA PHE A 108 4.67 6.92 -8.64
C PHE A 108 5.33 8.30 -8.61
N ARG A 109 5.47 8.93 -7.44
CA ARG A 109 6.10 10.24 -7.30
C ARG A 109 7.58 10.19 -7.64
N PHE A 110 8.25 9.12 -7.19
CA PHE A 110 9.68 8.87 -7.38
C PHE A 110 9.94 7.81 -8.45
N SER A 111 9.00 7.55 -9.36
CA SER A 111 9.16 6.54 -10.41
C SER A 111 10.34 6.82 -11.37
N LYS A 112 11.02 7.96 -11.24
CA LYS A 112 12.23 8.35 -11.97
C LYS A 112 13.48 8.48 -11.10
N GLU A 113 13.33 8.33 -9.78
CA GLU A 113 14.37 8.61 -8.78
C GLU A 113 14.46 7.47 -7.78
N LEU A 114 15.01 6.33 -8.24
CA LEU A 114 15.01 5.04 -7.54
C LEU A 114 15.46 5.15 -6.06
N ILE A 115 16.57 5.82 -5.80
CA ILE A 115 17.15 5.93 -4.46
C ILE A 115 16.20 6.68 -3.51
N LYS A 116 15.55 7.76 -3.97
CA LYS A 116 14.63 8.53 -3.13
C LYS A 116 13.37 7.73 -2.80
N GLY A 117 12.87 6.95 -3.75
CA GLY A 117 11.75 6.05 -3.51
C GLY A 117 12.07 4.98 -2.47
N PHE A 118 13.25 4.34 -2.56
CA PHE A 118 13.65 3.35 -1.55
C PHE A 118 13.79 3.95 -0.15
N ILE A 119 14.41 5.12 0.00
CA ILE A 119 14.52 5.78 1.31
C ILE A 119 13.13 6.06 1.89
N ALA A 120 12.21 6.57 1.06
CA ALA A 120 10.86 6.88 1.51
C ALA A 120 10.06 5.62 1.89
N LEU A 121 10.18 4.52 1.14
CA LEU A 121 9.55 3.24 1.46
C LEU A 121 10.13 2.63 2.74
N PHE A 122 11.43 2.74 2.96
CA PHE A 122 12.05 2.26 4.20
C PHE A 122 11.53 3.01 5.43
N ILE A 123 11.40 4.33 5.33
CA ILE A 123 10.80 5.15 6.40
C ILE A 123 9.35 4.73 6.65
N LEU A 124 8.56 4.50 5.60
CA LEU A 124 7.17 4.05 5.76
C LEU A 124 7.10 2.67 6.44
N ALA A 125 7.95 1.72 6.07
CA ALA A 125 7.98 0.40 6.71
C ALA A 125 8.29 0.48 8.21
N ILE A 126 9.17 1.40 8.63
CA ILE A 126 9.43 1.66 10.05
C ILE A 126 8.17 2.22 10.74
N ILE A 127 7.54 3.23 10.13
CA ILE A 127 6.32 3.84 10.67
C ILE A 127 5.21 2.79 10.79
N GLU A 128 5.07 1.93 9.79
CA GLU A 128 4.08 0.87 9.75
C GLU A 128 4.19 -0.06 10.96
N VAL A 129 5.38 -0.64 11.19
CA VAL A 129 5.62 -1.54 12.32
C VAL A 129 5.37 -0.85 13.66
N ILE A 130 5.91 0.36 13.85
CA ILE A 130 5.72 1.13 15.10
C ILE A 130 4.23 1.37 15.37
N VAL A 131 3.48 1.77 14.35
CA VAL A 131 2.06 2.11 14.52
C VAL A 131 1.21 0.85 14.77
N TYR A 132 1.49 -0.26 14.08
CA TYR A 132 0.79 -1.52 14.35
C TYR A 132 1.07 -2.06 15.75
N ASP A 133 2.29 -1.94 16.26
CA ASP A 133 2.61 -2.34 17.63
C ASP A 133 1.88 -1.48 18.67
N ILE A 134 1.76 -0.16 18.41
CA ILE A 134 0.94 0.73 19.25
C ILE A 134 -0.52 0.28 19.24
N PHE A 135 -1.09 -0.01 18.07
CA PHE A 135 -2.47 -0.50 17.98
C PHE A 135 -2.65 -1.85 18.68
N TYR A 136 -1.67 -2.75 18.60
CA TYR A 136 -1.70 -4.03 19.31
C TYR A 136 -1.73 -3.87 20.83
N ILE A 137 -0.96 -2.91 21.39
CA ILE A 137 -0.93 -2.64 22.84
C ILE A 137 -2.26 -2.04 23.35
N LEU A 138 -3.00 -1.35 22.48
CA LEU A 138 -4.25 -0.65 22.83
C LEU A 138 -5.51 -1.53 22.75
N ILE A 139 -5.41 -2.76 22.21
CA ILE A 139 -6.50 -3.75 22.10
C ILE A 139 -6.47 -4.69 23.30
#